data_AF-A0A2V5RUV2-F1
#
_entry.id   AF-A0A2V5RUV2-F1
#
_cell.length_a   1.000
_cell.length_b   1.000
_cell.length_c   1.000
_cell.angle_alpha   90.00
_cell.angle_beta   90.00
_cell.angle_gamma   90.00
#
_symmetry.space_group_name_H-M   'P 1'
#
loop_
_entity.id
_entity.type
_entity.pdbx_description
1 polymer ?
#
loop_
_entity_poly.entity_id
_entity_poly.type
_entity_poly.pdbx_seq_one_letter_code
_entity_poly.pdbx_strand_id
1 'polypeptide(L)'
;MAEKIRPVEQMLELSDDEAVSAEHLDSQVQKAQEQLVQLKRQQEQIEKQKRELEELSRRQEELENGRAEMTDKLTRALVVLEREAYSVQNRLEQIRLARESFAQHLELVEAIDPRSWNPSDLHKELSRALSTVDDARTEYGEQRSRLQATGATAGEAPLPDVTSDAYEAHNGRSFSQWFQIGVALTLPLIIFGAIALALFFWMASK
;
A
#
# COMPACT_ATOMS: atom_id res chain seq x y z
N MET A 1 0.54 -108.83 52.11
CA MET A 1 -0.46 -108.12 51.28
C MET A 1 -0.79 -106.84 52.03
N ALA A 2 -0.68 -105.62 51.52
CA ALA A 2 -0.30 -105.10 50.22
C ALA A 2 0.26 -103.68 50.49
N GLU A 3 1.38 -103.30 49.86
CA GLU A 3 1.80 -101.90 49.77
C GLU A 3 0.82 -101.17 48.85
N LYS A 4 0.12 -100.17 49.38
CA LYS A 4 -0.70 -99.25 48.57
C LYS A 4 0.06 -97.94 48.40
N ILE A 5 0.94 -97.94 47.41
CA ILE A 5 1.54 -96.73 46.84
C ILE A 5 0.43 -95.99 46.10
N ARG A 6 0.10 -94.75 46.51
CA ARG A 6 -0.42 -93.67 45.67
C ARG A 6 -0.59 -92.38 46.48
N PRO A 7 0.38 -91.45 46.38
CA PRO A 7 0.09 -90.03 46.55
C PRO A 7 0.62 -89.15 45.38
N VAL A 8 1.02 -89.73 44.24
CA VAL A 8 1.69 -88.97 43.16
C VAL A 8 0.73 -88.44 42.08
N GLU A 9 -0.46 -89.01 41.90
CA GLU A 9 -1.39 -88.57 40.83
C GLU A 9 -2.06 -87.21 41.11
N GLN A 10 -2.18 -86.79 42.37
CA GLN A 10 -2.91 -85.56 42.73
C GLN A 10 -2.05 -84.28 42.73
N MET A 11 -0.72 -84.42 42.63
CA MET A 11 0.19 -83.27 42.48
C MET A 11 0.48 -82.93 41.02
N LEU A 12 0.23 -83.84 40.07
CA LEU A 12 0.45 -83.59 38.64
C LEU A 12 -0.70 -82.78 38.02
N GLU A 13 -1.96 -83.06 38.40
CA GLU A 13 -3.14 -82.35 37.86
C GLU A 13 -3.21 -80.86 38.25
N LEU A 14 -2.70 -80.47 39.42
CA LEU A 14 -2.64 -79.07 39.84
C LEU A 14 -1.55 -78.29 39.09
N SER A 15 -0.44 -78.95 38.71
CA SER A 15 0.64 -78.32 37.94
C SER A 15 0.26 -78.12 36.47
N ASP A 16 -0.50 -79.04 35.88
CA ASP A 16 -0.98 -78.90 34.51
C ASP A 16 -2.04 -77.78 34.40
N ASP A 17 -2.95 -77.63 35.36
CA ASP A 17 -3.96 -76.55 35.36
C ASP A 17 -3.34 -75.16 35.65
N GLU A 18 -2.30 -75.10 36.48
CA GLU A 18 -1.53 -73.88 36.78
C GLU A 18 -0.61 -73.50 35.59
N ALA A 19 -0.04 -74.48 34.89
CA ALA A 19 0.73 -74.25 33.66
C ALA A 19 -0.15 -73.80 32.49
N VAL A 20 -1.33 -74.40 32.31
CA VAL A 20 -2.31 -74.00 31.30
C VAL A 20 -2.87 -72.60 31.60
N SER A 21 -3.06 -72.25 32.88
CA SER A 21 -3.44 -70.90 33.32
C SER A 21 -2.34 -69.86 33.06
N ALA A 22 -1.07 -70.21 33.32
CA ALA A 22 0.08 -69.35 33.04
C ALA A 22 0.29 -69.13 31.52
N GLU A 23 0.18 -70.17 30.70
CA GLU A 23 0.23 -70.07 29.24
C GLU A 23 -0.94 -69.23 28.68
N HIS A 24 -2.15 -69.37 29.24
CA HIS A 24 -3.29 -68.54 28.86
C HIS A 24 -3.12 -67.07 29.25
N LEU A 25 -2.49 -66.78 30.40
CA LEU A 25 -2.17 -65.43 30.83
C LEU A 25 -1.11 -64.80 29.93
N ASP A 26 -0.07 -65.56 29.57
CA ASP A 26 0.97 -65.11 28.64
C ASP A 26 0.39 -64.84 27.24
N SER A 27 -0.50 -65.72 26.76
CA SER A 27 -1.26 -65.50 25.52
C SER A 27 -2.13 -64.24 25.56
N GLN A 28 -2.77 -63.92 26.69
CA GLN A 28 -3.52 -62.67 26.86
C GLN A 28 -2.61 -61.44 26.90
N VAL A 29 -1.48 -61.52 27.60
CA VAL A 29 -0.47 -60.44 27.65
C VAL A 29 0.11 -60.19 26.26
N GLN A 30 0.36 -61.24 25.49
CA GLN A 30 0.89 -61.17 24.13
C GLN A 30 -0.14 -60.57 23.17
N LYS A 31 -1.41 -60.99 23.24
CA LYS A 31 -2.51 -60.34 22.51
C LYS A 31 -2.69 -58.89 22.90
N ALA A 32 -2.60 -58.55 24.19
CA ALA A 32 -2.69 -57.17 24.67
C ALA A 32 -1.51 -56.31 24.18
N GLN A 33 -0.29 -56.88 24.13
CA GLN A 33 0.88 -56.22 23.54
C GLN A 33 0.72 -55.99 22.04
N GLU A 34 0.24 -56.99 21.29
CA GLU A 34 -0.05 -56.85 19.86
C GLU A 34 -1.10 -55.77 19.61
N GLN A 35 -2.18 -55.76 20.39
CA GLN A 35 -3.20 -54.72 20.35
C GLN A 35 -2.64 -53.34 20.69
N LEU A 36 -1.75 -53.23 21.67
CA LEU A 36 -1.05 -51.98 22.00
C LEU A 36 -0.20 -51.50 20.84
N VAL A 37 0.56 -52.38 20.18
CA VAL A 37 1.37 -52.03 19.01
C VAL A 37 0.50 -51.57 17.84
N GLN A 38 -0.63 -52.25 17.63
CA GLN A 38 -1.57 -51.92 16.57
C GLN A 38 -2.25 -50.56 16.83
N LEU A 39 -2.68 -50.30 18.06
CA LEU A 39 -3.19 -49.00 18.50
C LEU A 39 -2.15 -47.90 18.37
N LYS A 40 -0.87 -48.17 18.71
CA LYS A 40 0.22 -47.19 18.58
C LYS A 40 0.46 -46.80 17.12
N ARG A 41 0.44 -47.77 16.20
CA ARG A 41 0.54 -47.52 14.75
C ARG A 41 -0.64 -46.71 14.23
N GLN A 42 -1.85 -47.02 14.69
CA GLN A 42 -3.04 -46.24 14.34
C GLN A 42 -2.95 -44.81 14.89
N GLN A 43 -2.48 -44.64 16.13
CA GLN A 43 -2.27 -43.32 16.73
C GLN A 43 -1.26 -42.49 15.93
N GLU A 44 -0.16 -43.10 15.49
CA GLU A 44 0.86 -42.41 14.67
C GLU A 44 0.33 -42.03 13.28
N GLN A 45 -0.50 -42.87 12.65
CA GLN A 45 -1.18 -42.53 11.40
C GLN A 45 -2.18 -41.37 11.58
N ILE A 46 -2.97 -41.41 12.65
CA ILE A 46 -3.93 -40.34 12.97
C ILE A 46 -3.19 -39.03 13.26
N GLU A 47 -2.05 -39.06 13.98
CA GLU A 47 -1.24 -37.87 14.19
C GLU A 47 -0.68 -37.29 12.88
N LYS A 48 -0.22 -38.12 11.95
CA LYS A 48 0.24 -37.65 10.64
C LYS A 48 -0.88 -36.98 9.85
N GLN A 49 -2.04 -37.63 9.77
CA GLN A 49 -3.22 -37.07 9.11
C GLN A 49 -3.67 -35.77 9.77
N LYS A 50 -3.62 -35.68 11.10
CA LYS A 50 -3.93 -34.47 11.84
C LYS A 50 -2.97 -33.33 11.49
N ARG A 51 -1.66 -33.60 11.44
CA ARG A 51 -0.66 -32.59 11.05
C ARG A 51 -0.86 -32.09 9.63
N GLU A 52 -1.15 -32.99 8.68
CA GLU A 52 -1.44 -32.63 7.29
C GLU A 52 -2.70 -31.76 7.18
N LEU A 53 -3.77 -32.11 7.92
CA LEU A 53 -5.01 -31.33 7.97
C LEU A 53 -4.81 -29.96 8.64
N GLU A 54 -4.02 -29.89 9.71
CA GLU A 54 -3.69 -28.61 10.36
C GLU A 54 -2.89 -27.71 9.42
N GLU A 55 -1.96 -28.26 8.65
CA GLU A 55 -1.17 -27.48 7.68
C GLU A 55 -2.04 -27.00 6.51
N LEU A 56 -2.96 -27.83 6.02
CA LEU A 56 -3.94 -27.42 5.01
C LEU A 56 -4.90 -26.36 5.55
N SER A 57 -5.40 -26.53 6.78
CA SER A 57 -6.26 -25.54 7.45
C SER A 57 -5.54 -24.20 7.57
N ARG A 58 -4.27 -24.22 7.97
CA ARG A 58 -3.46 -23.00 8.08
C ARG A 58 -3.29 -22.32 6.73
N ARG A 59 -2.98 -23.08 5.67
CA ARG A 59 -2.88 -22.51 4.30
C ARG A 59 -4.20 -21.94 3.81
N GLN A 60 -5.34 -22.57 4.13
CA GLN A 60 -6.66 -22.03 3.81
C GLN A 60 -6.93 -20.73 4.55
N GLU A 61 -6.61 -20.66 5.84
CA GLU A 61 -6.77 -19.44 6.64
C GLU A 61 -5.89 -18.29 6.12
N GLU A 62 -4.62 -18.57 5.80
CA GLU A 62 -3.70 -17.59 5.19
C GLU A 62 -4.22 -17.09 3.83
N LEU A 63 -4.78 -18.00 3.01
CA LEU A 63 -5.40 -17.63 1.74
C LEU A 63 -6.65 -16.78 1.94
N GLU A 64 -7.56 -17.16 2.86
CA GLU A 64 -8.78 -16.41 3.12
C GLU A 64 -8.49 -15.01 3.66
N ASN A 65 -7.55 -14.91 4.61
CA ASN A 65 -7.10 -13.64 5.15
C ASN A 65 -6.47 -12.76 4.08
N GLY A 66 -5.53 -13.31 3.29
CA GLY A 66 -4.90 -12.58 2.19
C GLY A 66 -5.90 -12.16 1.11
N ARG A 67 -6.89 -13.00 0.81
CA ARG A 67 -7.94 -12.69 -0.16
C ARG A 67 -8.86 -11.58 0.35
N ALA A 68 -9.24 -11.60 1.63
CA ALA A 68 -10.05 -10.56 2.25
C ALA A 68 -9.30 -9.22 2.29
N GLU A 69 -8.04 -9.23 2.71
CA GLU A 69 -7.17 -8.05 2.74
C GLU A 69 -7.02 -7.44 1.34
N MET A 70 -6.70 -8.26 0.33
CA MET A 70 -6.51 -7.77 -1.02
C MET A 70 -7.82 -7.26 -1.63
N THR A 71 -8.95 -7.89 -1.32
CA THR A 71 -10.26 -7.42 -1.77
C THR A 71 -10.58 -6.04 -1.20
N ASP A 72 -10.34 -5.82 0.10
CA ASP A 72 -10.54 -4.51 0.73
C ASP A 72 -9.61 -3.44 0.13
N LYS A 73 -8.31 -3.76 -0.04
CA LYS A 73 -7.32 -2.86 -0.67
C LYS A 73 -7.71 -2.47 -2.09
N LEU A 74 -8.06 -3.46 -2.93
CA LEU A 74 -8.48 -3.21 -4.31
C LEU A 74 -9.78 -2.40 -4.38
N THR A 75 -10.74 -2.69 -3.50
CA THR A 75 -12.01 -1.94 -3.44
C THR A 75 -11.74 -0.47 -3.09
N ARG A 76 -10.88 -0.19 -2.11
CA ARG A 76 -10.48 1.18 -1.76
C ARG A 76 -9.76 1.87 -2.91
N ALA A 77 -8.81 1.19 -3.55
CA ALA A 77 -8.07 1.73 -4.67
C ALA A 77 -8.98 2.09 -5.86
N LEU A 78 -9.96 1.23 -6.17
CA LEU A 78 -10.95 1.50 -7.22
C LEU A 78 -11.75 2.78 -6.95
N VAL A 79 -12.23 2.98 -5.73
CA VAL A 79 -12.98 4.20 -5.36
C VAL A 79 -12.11 5.46 -5.51
N VAL A 80 -10.83 5.38 -5.13
CA VAL A 80 -9.90 6.52 -5.29
C VAL A 80 -9.65 6.80 -6.76
N LEU A 81 -9.39 5.78 -7.57
CA LEU A 81 -9.20 5.91 -9.01
C LEU A 81 -10.44 6.49 -9.71
N GLU A 82 -11.64 6.08 -9.32
CA GLU A 82 -12.90 6.64 -9.85
C GLU A 82 -13.03 8.13 -9.53
N ARG A 83 -12.70 8.53 -8.30
CA ARG A 83 -12.71 9.94 -7.90
C ARG A 83 -11.67 10.75 -8.66
N GLU A 84 -10.46 10.21 -8.84
CA GLU A 84 -9.41 10.85 -9.63
C GLU A 84 -9.82 10.99 -11.10
N ALA A 85 -10.37 9.93 -11.70
CA ALA A 85 -10.87 9.96 -13.06
C ALA A 85 -11.93 11.06 -13.26
N TYR A 86 -12.88 11.18 -12.33
CA TYR A 86 -13.87 12.26 -12.34
C TYR A 86 -13.22 13.64 -12.21
N SER A 87 -12.24 13.80 -11.32
CA SER A 87 -11.53 15.07 -11.12
C SER A 87 -10.77 15.51 -12.37
N VAL A 88 -10.11 14.57 -13.06
CA VAL A 88 -9.37 14.82 -14.30
C VAL A 88 -10.34 15.16 -15.43
N GLN A 89 -11.47 14.47 -15.54
CA GLN A 89 -12.51 14.79 -16.52
C GLN A 89 -13.09 16.19 -16.30
N ASN A 90 -13.42 16.54 -15.05
CA ASN A 90 -13.91 17.88 -14.73
C ASN A 90 -12.87 18.96 -15.05
N ARG A 91 -11.58 18.71 -14.74
CA ARG A 91 -10.49 19.62 -15.09
C ARG A 91 -10.33 19.77 -16.60
N LEU A 92 -10.44 18.68 -17.36
CA LEU A 92 -10.41 18.71 -18.82
C LEU A 92 -11.53 19.57 -19.38
N GLU A 93 -12.74 19.44 -18.83
CA GLU A 93 -13.89 20.25 -19.26
C GLU A 93 -13.67 21.74 -18.97
N GLN A 94 -13.12 22.09 -17.80
CA GLN A 94 -12.79 23.48 -17.49
C GLN A 94 -11.71 24.05 -18.43
N ILE A 95 -10.70 23.26 -18.78
CA ILE A 95 -9.69 23.65 -19.77
C ILE A 95 -10.34 23.88 -21.13
N ARG A 96 -11.30 23.02 -21.52
CA ARG A 96 -12.03 23.16 -22.78
C ARG A 96 -12.85 24.45 -22.81
N LEU A 97 -13.61 24.75 -21.76
CA LEU A 97 -14.39 25.98 -21.65
C LEU A 97 -13.50 27.23 -21.69
N ALA A 98 -12.38 27.22 -20.96
CA ALA A 98 -11.43 28.33 -20.99
C ALA A 98 -10.80 28.52 -22.39
N ARG A 99 -10.46 27.43 -23.08
CA ARG A 99 -9.95 27.49 -24.46
C ARG A 99 -10.98 28.11 -25.41
N GLU A 100 -12.25 27.74 -25.28
CA GLU A 100 -13.32 28.30 -26.11
C GLU A 100 -13.50 29.80 -25.87
N SER A 101 -13.56 30.23 -24.60
CA SER A 101 -13.59 31.65 -24.21
C SER A 101 -12.39 32.41 -24.80
N PHE A 102 -11.17 31.88 -24.66
CA PHE A 102 -9.98 32.50 -25.24
C PHE A 102 -10.02 32.61 -26.76
N ALA A 103 -10.54 31.59 -27.45
CA ALA A 103 -10.69 31.63 -28.90
C ALA A 103 -11.70 32.72 -29.32
N GLN A 104 -12.84 32.82 -28.65
CA GLN A 104 -13.86 33.84 -28.93
C GLN A 104 -13.31 35.26 -28.70
N HIS A 105 -12.63 35.50 -27.58
CA HIS A 105 -12.04 36.81 -27.30
C HIS A 105 -10.87 37.15 -28.24
N LEU A 106 -10.09 36.17 -28.66
CA LEU A 106 -9.05 36.37 -29.66
C LEU A 106 -9.66 36.79 -31.00
N GLU A 107 -10.72 36.12 -31.46
CA GLU A 107 -11.43 36.50 -32.68
C GLU A 107 -11.98 37.93 -32.62
N LEU A 108 -12.58 38.33 -31.49
CA LEU A 108 -13.07 39.69 -31.28
C LEU A 108 -11.94 40.74 -31.34
N VAL A 109 -10.77 40.43 -30.79
CA VAL A 109 -9.61 41.33 -30.82
C VAL A 109 -8.98 41.38 -32.20
N GLU A 110 -8.89 40.25 -32.92
CA GLU A 110 -8.38 40.19 -34.30
C GLU A 110 -9.31 40.87 -35.31
N ALA A 111 -10.62 40.88 -35.05
CA ALA A 111 -11.62 41.57 -35.86
C ALA A 111 -11.53 43.11 -35.76
N ILE A 112 -10.75 43.65 -34.81
CA ILE A 112 -10.51 45.09 -34.70
C ILE A 112 -9.64 45.53 -35.88
N ASP A 113 -10.25 46.14 -36.90
CA ASP A 113 -9.55 46.76 -38.03
C ASP A 113 -9.67 48.30 -37.98
N PRO A 114 -8.66 49.01 -37.45
CA PRO A 114 -8.65 50.46 -37.38
C PRO A 114 -8.69 51.17 -38.74
N ARG A 115 -8.36 50.47 -39.84
CA ARG A 115 -8.35 51.05 -41.20
C ARG A 115 -9.74 51.17 -41.80
N SER A 116 -10.71 50.42 -41.27
CA SER A 116 -12.09 50.41 -41.73
C SER A 116 -12.96 51.52 -41.09
N TRP A 117 -12.43 52.24 -40.10
CA TRP A 117 -13.20 53.18 -39.28
C TRP A 117 -13.49 54.51 -39.98
N ASN A 118 -14.70 55.02 -39.77
CA ASN A 118 -15.12 56.32 -40.27
C ASN A 118 -14.50 57.45 -39.41
N PRO A 119 -13.83 58.46 -40.01
CA PRO A 119 -13.23 59.57 -39.26
C PRO A 119 -14.19 60.35 -38.36
N SER A 120 -15.49 60.42 -38.69
CA SER A 120 -16.49 61.08 -37.85
C SER A 120 -16.81 60.34 -36.56
N ASP A 121 -16.62 59.02 -36.54
CA ASP A 121 -16.98 58.14 -35.42
C ASP A 121 -15.74 57.55 -34.72
N LEU A 122 -14.54 58.03 -35.08
CA LEU A 122 -13.27 57.49 -34.62
C LEU A 122 -13.18 57.40 -33.09
N HIS A 123 -13.65 58.41 -32.36
CA HIS A 123 -13.61 58.40 -30.90
C HIS A 123 -14.50 57.30 -30.29
N LYS A 124 -15.64 57.01 -30.92
CA LYS A 124 -16.58 55.97 -30.51
C LYS A 124 -16.04 54.58 -30.83
N GLU A 125 -15.51 54.37 -32.03
CA GLU A 125 -14.90 53.10 -32.43
C GLU A 125 -13.62 52.79 -31.64
N LEU A 126 -12.80 53.80 -31.33
CA LEU A 126 -11.63 53.64 -30.46
C LEU A 126 -12.04 53.23 -29.03
N SER A 127 -13.07 53.88 -28.46
CA SER A 127 -13.60 53.52 -27.14
C SER A 127 -14.17 52.10 -27.13
N ARG A 128 -14.85 51.69 -28.21
CA ARG A 128 -15.38 50.33 -28.37
C ARG A 128 -14.27 49.29 -28.46
N ALA A 129 -13.24 49.55 -29.29
CA ALA A 129 -12.10 48.67 -29.44
C ALA A 129 -11.30 48.52 -28.12
N LEU A 130 -11.08 49.62 -27.40
CA LEU A 130 -10.45 49.60 -26.08
C LEU A 130 -11.28 48.77 -25.09
N SER A 131 -12.61 48.93 -25.08
CA SER A 131 -13.49 48.11 -24.25
C SER A 131 -13.36 46.62 -24.59
N THR A 132 -13.37 46.25 -25.87
CA THR A 132 -13.21 44.85 -26.30
C THR A 132 -11.87 44.24 -25.85
N VAL A 133 -10.80 45.04 -25.87
CA VAL A 133 -9.47 44.61 -25.39
C VAL A 133 -9.44 44.48 -23.86
N ASP A 134 -10.06 45.41 -23.13
CA ASP A 134 -10.13 45.37 -21.67
C ASP A 134 -11.01 44.21 -21.16
N ASP A 135 -12.11 43.91 -21.85
CA ASP A 135 -12.97 42.76 -21.59
C ASP A 135 -12.17 41.46 -21.78
N ALA A 136 -11.44 41.33 -22.89
CA ALA A 136 -10.57 40.17 -23.15
C ALA A 136 -9.46 40.01 -22.10
N ARG A 137 -8.87 41.12 -21.62
CA ARG A 137 -7.86 41.10 -20.55
C ARG A 137 -8.45 40.61 -19.22
N THR A 138 -9.64 41.07 -18.88
CA THR A 138 -10.33 40.68 -17.64
C THR A 138 -10.66 39.20 -17.66
N GLU A 139 -11.27 38.73 -18.75
CA GLU A 139 -11.61 37.32 -18.94
C GLU A 139 -10.37 36.42 -18.90
N TYR A 140 -9.27 36.84 -19.54
CA TYR A 140 -7.99 36.10 -19.48
C TYR A 140 -7.49 35.94 -18.04
N GLY A 141 -7.52 37.02 -17.25
CA GLY A 141 -7.11 36.99 -15.84
C GLY A 141 -8.00 36.06 -15.01
N GLU A 142 -9.31 36.14 -15.21
CA GLU A 142 -10.29 35.34 -14.49
C GLU A 142 -10.17 33.85 -14.80
N GLN A 143 -10.17 33.46 -16.08
CA GLN A 143 -10.04 32.07 -16.50
C GLN A 143 -8.70 31.46 -16.10
N ARG A 144 -7.62 32.24 -16.17
CA ARG A 144 -6.29 31.81 -15.71
C ARG A 144 -6.25 31.55 -14.20
N SER A 145 -6.97 32.36 -13.41
CA SER A 145 -7.10 32.15 -11.96
C SER A 145 -7.93 30.90 -11.66
N ARG A 146 -9.07 30.74 -12.33
CA ARG A 146 -9.95 29.56 -12.22
C ARG A 146 -9.21 28.26 -12.54
N LEU A 147 -8.44 28.24 -13.63
CA LEU A 147 -7.62 27.08 -14.02
C LEU A 147 -6.53 26.72 -12.99
N GLN A 148 -5.91 27.71 -12.36
CA GLN A 148 -4.91 27.48 -11.31
C GLN A 148 -5.56 26.94 -10.03
N ALA A 149 -6.72 27.48 -9.64
CA ALA A 149 -7.47 27.00 -8.49
C ALA A 149 -7.89 25.53 -8.63
N THR A 150 -8.38 25.14 -9.81
CA THR A 150 -8.75 23.73 -10.09
C THR A 150 -7.51 22.83 -10.27
N GLY A 151 -6.40 23.39 -10.75
CA GLY A 151 -5.15 22.63 -10.89
C GLY A 151 -4.52 22.23 -9.55
N ALA A 152 -4.68 23.05 -8.52
CA ALA A 152 -4.17 22.79 -7.18
C ALA A 152 -4.98 21.70 -6.44
N THR A 153 -6.30 21.66 -6.63
CA THR A 153 -7.17 20.69 -5.94
C THR A 153 -7.11 19.27 -6.52
N ALA A 154 -6.71 19.11 -7.78
CA ALA A 154 -6.63 17.80 -8.44
C ALA A 154 -5.32 17.04 -8.17
N GLY A 155 -4.29 17.69 -7.60
CA GLY A 155 -2.96 17.09 -7.39
C GLY A 155 -2.72 16.50 -5.99
N GLU A 156 -3.70 16.57 -5.09
CA GLU A 156 -3.49 16.38 -3.64
C GLU A 156 -4.21 15.17 -3.03
N ALA A 157 -4.85 14.31 -3.83
CA ALA A 157 -5.38 13.04 -3.32
C ALA A 157 -4.26 11.99 -3.35
N PRO A 158 -3.64 11.61 -2.23
CA PRO A 158 -2.70 10.51 -2.22
C PRO A 158 -3.51 9.24 -2.45
N LEU A 159 -3.13 8.45 -3.45
CA LEU A 159 -3.52 7.05 -3.51
C LEU A 159 -3.11 6.40 -2.16
N PRO A 160 -3.97 5.57 -1.53
CA PRO A 160 -3.57 4.84 -0.35
C PRO A 160 -2.47 3.86 -0.75
N ASP A 161 -1.23 4.25 -0.47
CA ASP A 161 -0.06 3.41 -0.71
C ASP A 161 -0.15 2.16 0.18
N VAL A 162 -0.05 1.00 -0.45
CA VAL A 162 -0.24 -0.31 0.19
C VAL A 162 1.04 -0.79 0.87
N THR A 163 2.13 -0.04 0.81
CA THR A 163 3.38 -0.38 1.49
C THR A 163 3.57 0.46 2.74
N SER A 164 3.46 -0.21 3.89
CA SER A 164 4.07 0.21 5.13
C SER A 164 5.59 0.28 4.94
N ASP A 165 6.09 1.43 4.50
CA ASP A 165 7.39 1.91 4.93
C ASP A 165 7.26 3.39 5.24
N ALA A 166 7.42 3.68 6.53
CA ALA A 166 7.60 5.01 7.02
C ALA A 166 8.82 5.63 6.32
N TYR A 167 8.72 6.94 6.09
CA TYR A 167 9.75 7.84 5.56
C TYR A 167 9.78 8.03 4.04
N GLU A 168 9.21 9.19 3.67
CA GLU A 168 9.59 10.01 2.51
C GLU A 168 9.21 9.54 1.10
N ALA A 169 7.97 9.81 0.71
CA ALA A 169 7.64 10.22 -0.65
C ALA A 169 6.41 11.13 -0.62
N HIS A 170 6.63 12.44 -0.56
CA HIS A 170 6.48 13.35 -1.70
C HIS A 170 5.10 14.01 -1.78
N ASN A 171 4.86 14.95 -0.87
CA ASN A 171 4.15 16.17 -1.21
C ASN A 171 5.19 17.29 -1.39
N GLY A 172 4.94 18.21 -2.33
CA GLY A 172 5.92 19.12 -2.95
C GLY A 172 7.06 19.66 -2.07
N ARG A 173 8.29 19.61 -2.60
CA ARG A 173 9.57 20.06 -2.00
C ARG A 173 9.54 20.14 -0.47
N SER A 174 9.99 19.06 0.17
CA SER A 174 10.17 18.98 1.63
C SER A 174 10.86 20.23 2.19
N PHE A 175 10.46 20.66 3.38
CA PHE A 175 11.14 21.74 4.13
C PHE A 175 12.64 21.49 4.24
N SER A 176 13.07 20.22 4.26
CA SER A 176 14.48 19.80 4.20
C SER A 176 15.16 20.18 2.88
N GLN A 177 14.48 20.07 1.73
CA GLN A 177 15.00 20.55 0.45
C GLN A 177 15.05 22.07 0.38
N TRP A 178 14.03 22.79 0.88
CA TRP A 178 14.11 24.25 1.00
C TRP A 178 15.25 24.70 1.92
N PHE A 179 15.50 23.96 3.01
CA PHE A 179 16.63 24.19 3.90
C PHE A 179 17.97 23.87 3.22
N GLN A 180 18.08 22.78 2.45
CA GLN A 180 19.27 22.45 1.67
C GLN A 180 19.58 23.49 0.59
N ILE A 181 18.56 24.03 -0.09
CA ILE A 181 18.73 25.15 -1.03
C ILE A 181 19.21 26.41 -0.29
N GLY A 182 18.66 26.71 0.89
CA GLY A 182 19.09 27.84 1.72
C GLY A 182 20.54 27.71 2.22
N VAL A 183 20.93 26.50 2.64
CA VAL A 183 22.31 26.19 3.03
C VAL A 183 23.25 26.26 1.81
N ALA A 184 22.87 25.68 0.67
CA ALA A 184 23.70 25.72 -0.54
C ALA A 184 23.98 27.15 -1.05
N LEU A 185 23.01 28.07 -0.90
CA LEU A 185 23.20 29.49 -1.26
C LEU A 185 24.10 30.24 -0.28
N THR A 186 24.06 29.92 1.01
CA THR A 186 24.79 30.64 2.07
C THR A 186 26.18 30.06 2.34
N LEU A 187 26.44 28.81 1.94
CA LEU A 187 27.70 28.10 2.16
C LEU A 187 28.91 28.76 1.47
N PRO A 188 28.86 29.23 0.20
CA PRO A 188 29.97 29.98 -0.39
C PRO A 188 30.31 31.24 0.40
N LEU A 189 29.30 31.98 0.88
CA LEU A 189 29.48 33.21 1.65
C LEU A 189 30.14 32.94 3.02
N ILE A 190 29.72 31.87 3.71
CA ILE A 190 30.31 31.44 4.98
C ILE A 190 31.76 31.00 4.80
N ILE A 191 32.08 30.25 3.73
CA ILE A 191 33.46 29.85 3.42
C ILE A 191 34.35 31.07 3.19
N PHE A 192 33.90 32.02 2.34
CA PHE A 192 34.66 33.25 2.11
C PHE A 192 34.85 34.06 3.40
N GLY A 193 33.81 34.16 4.24
CA GLY A 193 33.88 34.81 5.54
C GLY A 193 34.90 34.14 6.48
N ALA A 194 34.90 32.80 6.57
CA ALA A 194 35.83 32.05 7.39
C ALA A 194 37.29 32.19 6.92
N ILE A 195 37.52 32.17 5.60
CA ILE A 195 38.86 32.40 5.03
C ILE A 195 39.35 33.82 5.35
N ALA A 196 38.51 34.83 5.19
CA ALA A 196 38.85 36.20 5.53
C ALA A 196 39.19 36.36 7.03
N LEU A 197 38.43 35.69 7.91
CA LEU A 197 38.66 35.69 9.35
C LEU A 197 39.98 34.98 9.71
N ALA A 198 40.28 33.85 9.07
CA ALA A 198 41.54 33.13 9.24
C ALA A 198 42.75 33.96 8.78
N LEU A 199 42.65 34.65 7.63
CA LEU A 199 43.68 35.57 7.16
C LEU A 199 43.85 36.78 8.07
N PHE A 200 42.75 37.32 8.59
CA PHE A 200 42.78 38.41 9.56
C PHE A 200 43.48 37.99 10.86
N PHE A 201 43.13 36.83 11.42
CA PHE A 201 43.82 36.29 12.60
C PHE A 201 45.29 35.98 12.33
N TRP A 202 45.63 35.47 11.14
CA TRP A 202 47.01 35.19 10.77
C TRP A 202 47.84 36.48 10.62
N MET A 203 47.27 37.55 10.03
CA MET A 203 47.90 38.87 9.98
C MET A 203 47.97 39.54 11.35
N ALA A 204 46.97 39.35 12.22
CA ALA A 204 46.97 39.92 13.57
C ALA A 204 47.91 39.18 14.53
N SER A 205 48.24 37.92 14.24
CA SER A 205 49.18 37.10 15.01
C SER A 205 50.63 37.20 14.51
N LYS A 206 50.89 38.04 13.50
CA LYS A 206 52.22 38.32 12.94
C LYS A 206 52.63 39.75 13.28
#